data_AF-A0A4V5TN58-F1
#
_entry.id   AF-A0A4V5TN58-F1
#
_cell.length_a   1.000
_cell.length_b   1.000
_cell.length_c   1.000
_cell.angle_alpha   90.00
_cell.angle_beta   90.00
_cell.angle_gamma   90.00
#
_symmetry.space_group_name_H-M   'P 1'
#
loop_
_entity.id
_entity.type
_entity.pdbx_description
1 polymer ?
#
loop_
_entity_poly.entity_id
_entity_poly.type
_entity_poly.pdbx_seq_one_letter_code
_entity_poly.pdbx_strand_id
1 'polypeptide(L)'
;MKYLISLLFTINFLNASMLLDSKNICIDDFYYKTNQFHYLDSKTQSWYSFNSNTYNLSKTIIPNFIYDSATDKCSPNEAYILGMQDTEYNFLLGIVGLILGAVFMFFTTQIFTTVGGRR
;
A
#
# COMPACT_ATOMS: atom_id res chain seq x y z
N MET A 1 2.59 16.57 25.15
CA MET A 1 3.53 17.01 24.08
C MET A 1 4.49 15.91 23.62
N LYS A 2 5.16 15.15 24.50
CA LYS A 2 6.10 14.07 24.09
C LYS A 2 5.50 13.06 23.09
N TYR A 3 4.25 12.65 23.29
CA TYR A 3 3.56 11.71 22.40
C TYR A 3 3.15 12.28 21.04
N LEU A 4 2.94 13.60 20.95
CA LEU A 4 2.53 14.28 19.71
C LEU A 4 3.72 14.39 18.73
N ILE A 5 4.91 14.63 19.28
CA ILE A 5 6.17 14.60 18.52
C ILE A 5 6.49 13.17 18.04
N SER A 6 6.25 12.15 18.88
CA SER A 6 6.43 10.75 18.48
C SER A 6 5.47 10.32 17.35
N LEU A 7 4.23 10.83 17.35
CA LEU A 7 3.23 10.56 16.30
C LEU A 7 3.67 11.16 14.95
N LEU A 8 4.19 12.40 14.96
CA LEU A 8 4.74 13.07 13.77
C LEU A 8 5.91 12.30 13.14
N PHE A 9 6.77 11.67 13.94
CA PHE A 9 7.86 10.85 13.43
C PHE A 9 7.41 9.53 12.82
N THR A 10 6.30 8.93 13.28
CA THR A 10 5.79 7.67 12.72
C THR A 10 5.17 7.81 11.33
N ILE A 11 4.68 8.99 10.96
CA ILE A 11 4.04 9.24 9.65
C ILE A 11 5.08 9.15 8.50
N ASN A 12 6.35 9.47 8.77
CA ASN A 12 7.41 9.41 7.77
C ASN A 12 7.83 7.96 7.40
N PHE A 13 7.44 6.95 8.18
CA PHE A 13 7.75 5.55 7.89
C PHE A 13 6.72 4.86 6.99
N LEU A 14 5.66 5.55 6.57
CA LEU A 14 4.60 4.98 5.72
C LEU A 14 5.01 4.76 4.25
N ASN A 15 6.16 5.29 3.81
CA ASN A 15 6.61 5.23 2.41
C ASN A 15 7.56 4.06 2.07
N ALA A 16 7.69 3.04 2.93
CA ALA A 16 8.69 2.00 2.74
C ALA A 16 8.36 0.96 1.64
N SER A 17 7.11 0.85 1.18
CA SER A 17 6.70 -0.22 0.24
C SER A 17 7.02 0.07 -1.22
N MET A 18 7.36 1.31 -1.58
CA MET A 18 7.55 1.72 -2.99
C MET A 18 8.97 1.44 -3.53
N LEU A 19 9.86 0.87 -2.71
CA LEU A 19 11.30 0.74 -2.98
C LEU A 19 11.79 -0.69 -3.24
N LEU A 20 10.92 -1.71 -3.22
CA LEU A 20 11.35 -3.08 -3.49
C LEU A 20 11.37 -3.35 -4.99
N ASP A 21 12.44 -2.89 -5.63
CA ASP A 21 12.82 -3.18 -7.00
C ASP A 21 13.22 -4.67 -7.11
N SER A 22 12.29 -5.53 -7.52
CA SER A 22 12.55 -6.95 -7.70
C SER A 22 12.03 -7.44 -9.04
N LYS A 23 12.77 -7.21 -10.13
CA LYS A 23 12.55 -7.82 -11.46
C LYS A 23 11.06 -8.04 -11.76
N ASN A 24 10.30 -6.96 -11.85
CA ASN A 24 8.86 -7.04 -11.96
C ASN A 24 8.49 -7.56 -13.35
N ILE A 25 7.97 -8.79 -13.41
CA ILE A 25 7.24 -9.28 -14.58
C ILE A 25 5.85 -8.67 -14.49
N CYS A 26 5.44 -7.97 -15.54
CA CYS A 26 4.08 -7.44 -15.61
C CYS A 26 3.16 -8.56 -16.06
N ILE A 27 2.07 -8.73 -15.32
CA ILE A 27 1.11 -9.79 -15.60
C ILE A 27 -0.26 -9.16 -15.84
N ASP A 28 -0.93 -9.60 -16.91
CA ASP A 28 -2.29 -9.13 -17.24
C ASP A 28 -3.35 -9.98 -16.53
N ASP A 29 -3.10 -11.29 -16.42
CA ASP A 29 -4.00 -12.24 -15.79
C ASP A 29 -3.20 -13.36 -15.11
N PHE A 30 -3.78 -13.99 -14.09
CA PHE A 30 -3.20 -15.14 -13.41
C PHE A 30 -4.24 -16.07 -12.81
N TYR A 31 -3.89 -17.35 -12.70
CA TYR A 31 -4.69 -18.33 -11.98
C TYR A 31 -3.83 -19.42 -11.35
N TYR A 32 -4.39 -20.10 -10.35
CA TYR A 32 -3.76 -21.25 -9.71
C TYR A 32 -4.47 -22.54 -10.12
N LYS A 33 -3.70 -23.56 -10.53
CA LYS A 33 -4.21 -24.89 -10.86
C LYS A 33 -3.24 -25.95 -10.39
N THR A 34 -3.69 -26.87 -9.52
CA THR A 34 -2.92 -28.06 -9.12
C THR A 34 -1.47 -27.74 -8.70
N ASN A 35 -1.28 -26.83 -7.75
CA ASN A 35 0.04 -26.34 -7.28
C ASN A 35 0.92 -25.69 -8.37
N GLN A 36 0.32 -25.25 -9.47
CA GLN A 36 0.98 -24.42 -10.46
C GLN A 36 0.35 -23.03 -10.47
N PHE A 37 1.22 -22.03 -10.48
CA PHE A 37 0.82 -20.67 -10.77
C PHE A 37 0.98 -20.44 -12.27
N HIS A 38 -0.09 -19.94 -12.90
CA HIS A 38 -0.11 -19.55 -14.29
C HIS A 38 -0.29 -18.04 -14.38
N TYR A 39 0.45 -17.39 -15.28
CA TYR A 39 0.30 -15.96 -15.55
C TYR A 39 0.44 -15.66 -17.04
N LEU A 40 -0.28 -14.63 -17.47
CA LEU A 40 -0.17 -14.04 -18.80
C LEU A 40 0.82 -12.87 -18.72
N ASP A 41 1.96 -12.99 -19.40
CA ASP A 41 2.96 -11.92 -19.47
C ASP A 41 2.47 -10.79 -20.37
N SER A 42 2.35 -9.58 -19.83
CA SER A 42 1.85 -8.40 -20.54
C SER A 42 2.72 -8.03 -21.75
N LYS A 43 4.03 -8.33 -21.71
CA LYS A 43 4.98 -8.00 -22.79
C LYS A 43 4.83 -8.92 -23.99
N THR A 44 4.75 -10.23 -23.74
CA THR A 44 4.76 -11.26 -24.79
C THR A 44 3.38 -11.81 -25.13
N GLN A 45 2.35 -11.44 -24.33
CA GLN A 45 0.98 -11.95 -24.45
C GLN A 45 0.92 -13.49 -24.45
N SER A 46 1.86 -14.11 -23.73
CA SER A 46 2.03 -15.56 -23.66
C SER A 46 1.83 -16.06 -22.23
N TRP A 47 1.23 -17.26 -22.11
CA TRP A 47 1.00 -17.90 -20.82
C TRP A 47 2.25 -18.65 -20.36
N TYR A 48 2.68 -18.36 -19.13
CA TYR A 48 3.77 -19.04 -18.45
C TYR A 48 3.26 -19.70 -17.17
N SER A 49 3.98 -20.73 -16.70
CA SER A 49 3.67 -21.37 -15.43
C SER A 49 4.91 -21.74 -14.64
N PHE A 50 4.77 -21.79 -13.32
CA PHE A 50 5.77 -22.36 -12.44
C PHE A 50 5.11 -23.13 -11.29
N ASN A 51 5.82 -24.14 -10.79
CA ASN A 51 5.38 -24.93 -9.65
C ASN A 51 5.53 -24.11 -8.36
N SER A 52 4.44 -23.92 -7.62
CA SER A 52 4.42 -23.13 -6.39
C SER A 52 5.27 -23.74 -5.27
N ASN A 53 5.52 -25.05 -5.32
CA ASN A 53 6.23 -25.78 -4.27
C ASN A 53 7.75 -25.76 -4.46
N THR A 54 8.25 -25.45 -5.66
CA THR A 54 9.68 -25.54 -6.00
C THR A 54 10.44 -24.25 -5.69
N TYR A 55 9.72 -23.14 -5.50
CA TYR A 55 10.32 -21.83 -5.26
C TYR A 55 9.94 -21.32 -3.87
N ASN A 56 10.87 -21.39 -2.92
CA ASN A 56 10.87 -20.62 -1.65
C ASN A 56 11.06 -19.10 -1.89
N LEU A 57 10.56 -18.59 -3.01
CA LEU A 57 10.56 -17.18 -3.33
C LEU A 57 9.14 -16.70 -3.06
N SER A 58 8.99 -15.86 -2.04
CA SER A 58 7.78 -15.07 -1.79
C SER A 58 7.56 -14.13 -2.98
N LYS A 59 7.11 -14.67 -4.11
CA LYS A 59 6.66 -13.88 -5.25
C LYS A 59 5.30 -13.31 -4.87
N THR A 60 5.32 -12.05 -4.44
CA THR A 60 4.11 -11.30 -4.13
C THR A 60 3.56 -10.71 -5.42
N ILE A 61 2.28 -10.95 -5.68
CA ILE A 61 1.57 -10.27 -6.77
C ILE A 61 1.19 -8.89 -6.27
N ILE A 62 1.66 -7.86 -6.96
CA ILE A 62 1.32 -6.48 -6.67
C ILE A 62 0.31 -6.03 -7.73
N PRO A 63 -0.96 -5.80 -7.37
CA PRO A 63 -1.98 -5.38 -8.32
C PRO A 63 -1.75 -3.92 -8.78
N ASN A 64 -2.48 -3.52 -9.83
CA ASN A 64 -2.56 -2.14 -10.32
C ASN A 64 -1.27 -1.57 -10.94
N PHE A 65 -0.46 -2.44 -11.56
CA PHE A 65 0.66 -2.04 -12.42
C PHE A 65 0.33 -2.33 -13.89
N ILE A 66 0.75 -1.44 -14.79
CA ILE A 66 0.60 -1.55 -16.23
C ILE A 66 1.97 -1.69 -16.88
N TYR A 67 2.08 -2.53 -17.89
CA TYR A 67 3.29 -2.61 -18.72
C TYR A 67 3.44 -1.38 -19.61
N ASP A 68 4.55 -0.67 -19.45
CA ASP A 68 4.96 0.43 -20.33
C ASP A 68 5.93 -0.09 -21.41
N SER A 69 5.43 -0.17 -22.64
CA SER A 69 6.20 -0.62 -23.81
C SER A 69 7.38 0.30 -24.18
N ALA A 70 7.37 1.58 -23.77
CA ALA A 70 8.44 2.51 -24.08
C ALA A 70 9.65 2.34 -23.15
N THR A 71 9.40 2.00 -21.88
CA THR A 71 10.44 1.84 -20.85
C THR A 71 10.75 0.39 -20.49
N ASP A 72 9.96 -0.56 -21.02
CA ASP A 72 10.03 -2.00 -20.74
C ASP A 72 9.90 -2.33 -19.25
N LYS A 73 9.01 -1.60 -18.55
CA LYS A 73 8.83 -1.69 -17.10
C LYS A 73 7.35 -1.77 -16.71
N CYS A 74 7.08 -2.32 -15.53
CA CYS A 74 5.78 -2.21 -14.89
C CYS A 74 5.71 -0.89 -14.15
N SER A 75 4.83 0.01 -14.60
CA SER A 75 4.58 1.29 -13.95
C SER A 75 3.26 1.20 -13.17
N PRO A 76 3.16 1.85 -12.01
CA PRO A 76 1.89 1.93 -11.31
C PRO A 76 0.85 2.59 -12.22
N ASN A 77 -0.37 2.07 -12.22
CA ASN A 77 -1.47 2.66 -12.97
C ASN A 77 -1.81 4.02 -12.35
N GLU A 78 -1.72 5.10 -13.13
CA GLU A 78 -2.03 6.46 -12.67
C GLU A 78 -3.49 6.64 -12.24
N ALA A 79 -4.39 5.74 -12.65
CA ALA A 79 -5.77 5.70 -12.17
C ALA A 79 -5.90 5.25 -10.70
N TYR A 80 -4.81 4.80 -10.06
CA TYR A 80 -4.79 4.28 -8.70
C TYR A 80 -3.80 5.06 -7.84
N ILE A 81 -4.31 5.78 -6.84
CA ILE A 81 -3.48 6.58 -5.92
C ILE A 81 -2.80 5.63 -4.92
N LEU A 82 -1.46 5.55 -4.97
CA LEU A 82 -0.65 4.65 -4.13
C LEU A 82 -1.05 3.15 -4.28
N GLY A 83 -1.53 2.75 -5.46
CA GLY A 83 -1.96 1.38 -5.74
C GLY A 83 -3.34 1.02 -5.20
N MET A 84 -4.10 1.98 -4.67
CA MET A 84 -5.49 1.82 -4.21
C MET A 84 -6.47 2.48 -5.18
N GLN A 85 -7.71 2.00 -5.22
CA GLN A 85 -8.79 2.72 -5.91
C GLN A 85 -9.07 4.05 -5.20
N ASP A 86 -9.55 5.05 -5.93
CA ASP A 86 -9.90 6.36 -5.36
C ASP A 86 -10.89 6.24 -4.19
N THR A 87 -11.82 5.29 -4.24
CA THR A 87 -12.78 5.02 -3.16
C THR A 87 -12.09 4.52 -1.89
N GLU A 88 -11.15 3.59 -2.03
CA GLU A 88 -10.34 3.02 -0.95
C GLU A 88 -9.42 4.09 -0.34
N TYR A 89 -8.78 4.90 -1.19
CA TYR A 89 -7.92 5.99 -0.78
C TYR A 89 -8.70 7.05 0.02
N ASN A 90 -9.86 7.48 -0.48
CA ASN A 90 -10.71 8.45 0.22
C ASN A 90 -11.28 7.89 1.53
N PHE A 91 -11.61 6.60 1.57
CA PHE A 91 -12.01 5.92 2.80
C PHE A 91 -10.89 5.93 3.85
N LEU A 92 -9.66 5.60 3.43
CA LEU A 92 -8.47 5.65 4.29
C LEU A 92 -8.24 7.07 4.83
N LEU A 93 -8.30 8.09 3.97
CA LEU A 93 -8.20 9.49 4.38
C LEU A 93 -9.28 9.88 5.40
N GLY A 94 -10.51 9.40 5.21
CA GLY A 94 -11.60 9.60 6.16
C GLY A 94 -11.29 9.02 7.55
N ILE A 95 -10.77 7.79 7.62
CA ILE A 95 -10.36 7.16 8.89
C ILE A 95 -9.22 7.93 9.54
N VAL A 96 -8.19 8.31 8.76
CA VAL A 96 -7.07 9.10 9.27
C VAL A 96 -7.55 10.43 9.86
N GLY A 97 -8.46 11.12 9.16
CA GLY A 97 -9.08 12.35 9.65
C GLY A 97 -9.86 12.14 10.96
N LEU A 98 -10.62 11.06 11.08
CA LEU A 98 -11.37 10.71 12.29
C LEU A 98 -10.42 10.46 13.48
N ILE A 99 -9.35 9.68 13.26
CA ILE A 99 -8.35 9.40 14.29
C ILE A 99 -7.67 10.69 14.75
N LEU A 100 -7.25 11.54 13.81
CA LEU A 100 -6.63 12.83 14.14
C LEU A 100 -7.59 13.73 14.92
N GLY A 101 -8.86 13.79 14.52
CA GLY A 101 -9.89 14.54 15.22
C GLY A 101 -10.12 14.04 16.65
N ALA A 102 -10.21 12.73 16.84
CA ALA A 102 -10.38 12.12 18.16
C ALA A 102 -9.18 12.38 19.08
N VAL A 103 -7.95 12.25 18.54
CA VAL A 103 -6.72 12.53 19.28
C VAL A 103 -6.64 14.00 19.67
N PHE A 104 -6.99 14.92 18.75
CA PHE A 104 -7.02 16.35 19.05
C PHE A 104 -8.06 16.68 20.13
N MET A 105 -9.27 16.13 20.04
CA MET A 105 -10.32 16.32 21.05
C MET A 105 -9.89 15.78 22.43
N PHE A 106 -9.24 14.61 22.47
CA PHE A 106 -8.70 14.07 23.71
C PHE A 106 -7.64 15.01 24.33
N PHE A 107 -6.68 15.51 23.55
CA PHE A 107 -5.66 16.41 24.08
C PHE A 107 -6.24 17.76 24.53
N THR A 108 -7.19 18.33 23.78
CA THR A 108 -7.85 19.58 24.18
C THR A 108 -8.63 19.43 25.47
N THR A 109 -9.42 18.36 25.63
CA THR A 109 -10.14 18.09 26.89
C THR A 109 -9.20 17.91 28.07
N GLN A 110 -8.10 17.16 27.91
CA GLN A 110 -7.06 17.03 28.94
C GLN A 110 -6.42 18.37 29.33
N ILE A 111 -6.18 19.27 28.37
CA ILE A 111 -5.66 20.61 28.67
C ILE A 111 -6.68 21.41 29.48
N PHE A 112 -7.95 21.42 29.07
CA PHE A 112 -8.99 22.16 29.78
C PHE A 112 -9.24 21.64 31.19
N THR A 113 -9.26 20.32 31.41
CA THR A 113 -9.46 19.75 32.75
C THR A 113 -8.25 19.96 33.66
N THR A 114 -7.03 19.86 33.13
CA THR A 114 -5.80 19.99 33.94
C THR A 114 -5.46 21.45 34.28
N VAL A 115 -5.74 22.39 33.36
CA VAL A 115 -5.44 23.81 33.55
C VAL A 115 -6.63 24.57 34.16
N GLY A 116 -7.86 24.21 33.80
CA GLY A 116 -9.08 24.83 34.32
C GLY A 116 -9.62 24.21 35.62
N GLY A 117 -9.24 22.97 35.96
CA GLY A 117 -9.68 22.26 37.16
C GLY A 117 -8.85 22.51 38.43
N ARG A 118 -7.82 23.35 38.38
CA ARG A 118 -7.13 23.84 39.59
C ARG A 118 -7.80 25.10 40.11
N ARG A 119 -8.99 24.93 40.68
CA ARG A 119 -9.56 25.81 41.70
C ARG A 119 -10.25 24.95 42.76
#